data_AF-A0A4V2PZR3-F1
#
_entry.id   AF-A0A4V2PZR3-F1
#
_cell.length_a   1.000
_cell.length_b   1.000
_cell.length_c   1.000
_cell.angle_alpha   90.00
_cell.angle_beta   90.00
_cell.angle_gamma   90.00
#
_symmetry.space_group_name_H-M   'P 1'
#
loop_
_entity.id
_entity.type
_entity.pdbx_description
1 polymer ?
#
loop_
_entity_poly.entity_id
_entity_poly.type
_entity_poly.pdbx_seq_one_letter_code
_entity_poly.pdbx_strand_id
1 'polypeptide(L)' 'MHNGHTPKEQFFERLGAVADEMIEAYGKDFALGALILTARFVAEGKEPDGAARSVILTGESHGSVAT' A
#
# COMPACT_ATOMS: atom_id res chain seq x y z
N MET A 1 3.33 0.15 -31.35
CA MET A 1 2.44 0.89 -30.43
C MET A 1 2.59 0.27 -29.05
N HIS A 2 3.43 0.82 -28.17
CA HIS A 2 3.54 0.31 -26.79
C HIS A 2 2.32 0.81 -26.01
N ASN A 3 1.28 -0.02 -25.92
CA ASN A 3 -0.01 0.35 -25.33
C ASN A 3 -0.05 0.09 -23.81
N GLY A 4 0.99 0.47 -23.09
CA GLY A 4 1.13 0.11 -21.68
C GLY A 4 1.55 1.28 -20.84
N HIS A 5 0.58 2.03 -20.29
CA HIS A 5 0.83 2.69 -19.01
C HIS A 5 1.23 1.58 -18.05
N THR A 6 2.51 1.55 -17.69
CA THR A 6 3.01 0.55 -16.77
C THR A 6 2.26 0.70 -15.44
N PRO A 7 2.02 -0.37 -14.66
CA PRO A 7 1.33 -0.27 -13.38
C PRO A 7 1.90 0.83 -12.48
N LYS A 8 3.21 1.09 -12.61
CA LYS A 8 3.94 2.15 -11.93
C LYS A 8 3.41 3.56 -12.25
N GLU A 9 3.11 3.87 -13.51
CA GLU A 9 2.60 5.19 -13.90
C GLU A 9 1.22 5.48 -13.30
N GLN A 10 0.34 4.47 -13.26
CA GLN A 10 -0.98 4.60 -12.63
C GLN A 10 -0.88 4.89 -11.12
N PHE A 11 0.14 4.37 -10.43
CA PHE A 11 0.38 4.72 -9.03
C PHE A 11 0.81 6.18 -8.86
N PHE A 12 1.65 6.69 -9.77
CA PHE A 12 2.03 8.10 -9.75
C PHE A 12 0.85 9.03 -10.01
N GLU A 13 -0.04 8.67 -10.94
CA GLU A 13 -1.26 9.45 -11.19
C GLU A 13 -2.18 9.50 -9.97
N ARG A 14 -2.43 8.36 -9.31
CA ARG A 14 -3.23 8.33 -8.08
C ARG A 14 -2.57 9.08 -6.94
N LEU A 15 -1.25 8.96 -6.79
CA LEU A 15 -0.51 9.70 -5.78
C LEU A 15 -0.59 11.21 -6.01
N GLY A 16 -0.54 11.64 -7.28
CA GLY A 16 -0.75 13.04 -7.67
C GLY A 16 -2.15 13.53 -7.30
N ALA A 17 -3.19 12.74 -7.56
CA ALA A 17 -4.56 13.10 -7.19
C ALA A 17 -4.73 13.24 -5.68
N VAL A 18 -4.14 12.35 -4.88
CA VAL A 18 -4.16 12.46 -3.41
C VAL A 18 -3.40 13.70 -2.94
N ALA A 19 -2.26 14.00 -3.55
CA ALA A 19 -1.50 15.20 -3.24
C ALA A 19 -2.31 16.46 -3.52
N ASP A 20 -3.05 16.51 -4.64
CA ASP A 20 -3.91 17.63 -5.01
C ASP A 20 -5.04 17.83 -3.97
N GLU A 21 -5.72 16.75 -3.57
CA GLU A 21 -6.75 16.79 -2.52
C GLU A 21 -6.19 17.34 -1.18
N MET A 22 -4.96 16.94 -0.82
CA MET A 22 -4.29 17.45 0.37
C MET A 22 -3.92 18.93 0.25
N ILE A 23 -3.53 19.38 -0.94
CA ILE A 23 -3.23 20.80 -1.22
C ILE A 23 -4.50 21.63 -1.10
N GLU A 24 -5.61 21.17 -1.68
CA GLU A 24 -6.90 21.87 -1.61
C GLU A 24 -7.43 21.96 -0.18
N ALA A 25 -7.31 20.89 0.62
CA ALA A 25 -7.85 20.85 1.97
C ALA A 25 -6.97 21.57 3.02
N TYR A 26 -5.64 21.49 2.90
CA TYR A 26 -4.71 21.90 3.96
C TYR A 26 -3.55 22.78 3.49
N GLY A 27 -3.42 23.00 2.18
CA GLY A 27 -2.35 23.79 1.59
C GLY A 27 -1.11 23.00 1.19
N LYS A 28 -0.30 23.63 0.35
CA LYS A 28 0.85 23.02 -0.32
C LYS A 28 1.94 22.54 0.65
N ASP A 29 2.23 23.33 1.69
CA ASP A 29 3.28 23.00 2.65
C ASP A 29 2.94 21.75 3.47
N PHE A 30 1.66 21.58 3.82
CA PHE A 30 1.18 20.37 4.49
C PHE A 30 1.31 19.15 3.60
N ALA A 31 0.80 19.22 2.36
CA ALA A 31 0.84 18.10 1.42
C ALA A 31 2.27 17.63 1.15
N LEU A 32 3.19 18.57 0.92
CA LEU A 32 4.59 18.27 0.72
C LEU A 32 5.23 17.61 1.96
N GLY A 33 4.99 18.16 3.15
CA GLY A 33 5.53 17.62 4.40
C GLY A 33 5.04 16.19 4.67
N ALA A 34 3.76 15.93 4.45
CA ALA A 34 3.17 14.61 4.61
C ALA A 34 3.74 13.58 3.62
N LEU A 35 3.89 13.94 2.34
CA LEU A 35 4.49 13.04 1.34
C LEU A 35 5.95 12.72 1.65
N ILE A 36 6.74 13.70 2.10
CA ILE A 36 8.13 13.49 2.55
C ILE A 36 8.17 12.55 3.76
N LEU A 37 7.26 12.73 4.73
CA LEU A 37 7.17 11.88 5.91
C LEU A 37 6.81 10.43 5.54
N THR A 38 5.85 10.25 4.64
CA THR A 38 5.48 8.92 4.13
C THR A 38 6.65 8.26 3.40
N ALA A 39 7.36 9.00 2.54
CA ALA A 39 8.54 8.49 1.86
C ALA A 39 9.64 8.05 2.85
N ARG A 40 9.87 8.83 3.91
CA ARG A 40 10.80 8.49 4.99
C ARG A 40 10.37 7.22 5.72
N PHE A 41 9.08 7.10 6.05
CA PHE A 41 8.54 5.90 6.71
C PHE A 41 8.76 4.63 5.88
N VAL A 42 8.53 4.71 4.56
CA VAL A 42 8.79 3.59 3.64
C VAL A 42 10.28 3.27 3.56
N ALA A 43 11.14 4.30 3.47
CA ALA A 43 12.59 4.13 3.42
C ALA A 43 13.19 3.58 4.72
N GLU A 44 12.59 3.91 5.87
CA GLU A 44 12.99 3.39 7.18
C GLU A 44 12.67 1.88 7.34
N GLY A 45 11.92 1.28 6.41
CA GLY A 45 11.67 -0.16 6.37
C GLY A 45 10.99 -0.71 7.62
N LYS A 46 10.35 0.18 8.41
CA LYS A 46 9.60 -0.20 9.60
C LYS A 46 8.31 -0.83 9.12
N GLU A 47 8.37 -2.12 8.81
CA GLU A 47 7.16 -2.93 8.66
C GLU A 47 6.27 -2.62 9.87
N PRO A 48 4.98 -2.29 9.66
CA PRO A 48 4.08 -2.11 10.78
C PRO A 48 4.13 -3.41 11.59
N ASP A 49 4.74 -3.33 12.77
CA ASP A 49 4.88 -4.43 13.70
C ASP A 49 3.47 -4.97 14.01
N GLY A 50 3.10 -6.03 13.29
CA GLY A 50 1.90 -6.85 13.46
C GLY A 50 0.53 -6.22 13.18
N ALA A 51 -0.10 -6.57 12.05
CA ALA A 51 -1.45 -7.18 12.06
C ALA A 51 -1.97 -7.60 10.66
N ALA A 52 -1.97 -8.92 10.46
CA ALA A 52 -3.05 -9.72 9.89
C ALA A 52 -3.39 -9.63 8.38
N ARG A 53 -2.77 -10.53 7.58
CA ARG A 53 -3.37 -11.42 6.55
C ARG A 53 -2.21 -12.17 5.84
N SER A 54 -2.07 -13.49 5.87
CA SER A 54 -3.06 -14.55 5.95
C SER A 54 -2.50 -15.80 6.66
N VAL A 55 -2.91 -16.03 7.89
CA VAL A 55 -3.08 -17.38 8.47
C VAL A 55 -4.59 -17.65 8.43
N ILE A 56 -5.12 -17.97 7.26
CA ILE A 56 -6.35 -18.76 7.13
C ILE A 56 -6.21 -19.59 5.86
N LEU A 57 -5.49 -20.70 5.97
CA LEU A 57 -5.84 -21.98 5.36
C LEU A 57 -5.31 -23.06 6.31
N THR A 58 -5.86 -23.11 7.52
CA THR A 58 -5.94 -24.40 8.21
C THR A 58 -6.99 -25.18 7.44
N GLY A 59 -6.53 -25.99 6.49
CA GLY A 59 -7.33 -27.07 5.93
C GLY A 59 -7.17 -28.24 6.87
N GLU A 60 -8.01 -28.28 7.90
CA GLU A 60 -8.32 -29.50 8.64
C GLU A 60 -8.60 -30.65 7.65
N SER A 61 -7.65 -31.56 7.46
CA SER A 61 -7.92 -32.88 6.88
C SER A 61 -8.01 -33.89 8.01
N HIS A 62 -9.12 -33.82 8.74
CA HIS A 62 -9.57 -34.95 9.54
C HIS A 62 -10.08 -36.02 8.58
N GLY A 63 -9.22 -36.98 8.26
CA GLY A 63 -9.53 -38.16 7.47
C GLY A 63 -9.13 -39.40 8.24
N SER A 64 -9.92 -39.77 9.23
CA SER A 64 -9.96 -41.14 9.75
C SER A 64 -10.34 -42.08 8.61
N VAL A 65 -9.45 -42.99 8.24
CA VAL A 65 -9.84 -44.26 7.59
C VAL A 65 -8.97 -45.38 8.11
N ALA A 66 -9.68 -46.44 8.51
CA ALA A 66 -9.21 -47.62 9.19
C ALA A 66 -8.20 -48.45 8.38
N THR A 67 -7.30 -49.11 9.09
CA THR A 67 -6.74 -50.43 8.75
C THR A 67 -6.46 -51.19 10.03
#